data_AF-A0A151JW63-F1
#
_entry.id   AF-A0A151JW63-F1
#
_cell.length_a   1.000
_cell.length_b   1.000
_cell.length_c   1.000
_cell.angle_alpha   90.00
_cell.angle_beta   90.00
_cell.angle_gamma   90.00
#
_symmetry.space_group_name_H-M   'P 1'
#
loop_
_entity.id
_entity.type
_entity.pdbx_description
1 polymer ?
#
loop_
_entity_poly.entity_id
_entity_poly.type
_entity_poly.pdbx_seq_one_letter_code
_entity_poly.pdbx_strand_id
1 'polypeptide(L)'
;LPKFKGELSDWLKFRDTYKSIIHDNPSTISSIQKFHYVMAALEGHAAQIVDETELRNSSGRVIRRYDDPKLLIHNHIEAIFKMKAINSESAAQLNDIVDSFTKYTRALRKLQEPTEHWDSLLTRVV
;
A
#
# COMPACT_ATOMS: atom_id res chain seq x y z
N LEU A 1 11.37 11.72 -3.31
CA LEU A 1 10.47 11.25 -2.22
C LEU A 1 9.48 10.26 -2.82
N PRO A 2 9.09 9.19 -2.10
CA PRO A 2 8.10 8.24 -2.60
C PRO A 2 6.80 8.98 -2.87
N LYS A 3 6.17 8.71 -4.02
CA LYS A 3 4.88 9.30 -4.39
C LYS A 3 3.76 8.31 -4.10
N PHE A 4 2.63 8.81 -3.61
CA PHE A 4 1.46 8.01 -3.30
C PHE A 4 0.22 8.58 -4.00
N LYS A 5 -0.34 7.79 -4.91
CA LYS A 5 -1.50 8.18 -5.72
C LYS A 5 -2.86 7.81 -5.13
N GLY A 6 -2.86 7.00 -4.06
CA GLY A 6 -4.08 6.48 -3.44
C GLY A 6 -4.31 4.97 -3.67
N GLU A 7 -3.38 4.28 -4.33
CA GLU A 7 -3.48 2.83 -4.56
C GLU A 7 -3.18 2.04 -3.28
N LEU A 8 -4.17 1.32 -2.75
CA LEU A 8 -4.04 0.50 -1.54
C LEU A 8 -2.87 -0.50 -1.64
N SER A 9 -2.64 -1.05 -2.83
CA SER A 9 -1.55 -2.01 -3.10
C SER A 9 -0.15 -1.44 -2.88
N ASP A 10 0.01 -0.12 -2.94
CA ASP A 10 1.30 0.56 -2.78
C ASP A 10 1.42 1.26 -1.42
N TRP A 11 0.36 1.26 -0.60
CA TRP A 11 0.33 1.93 0.70
C TRP A 11 1.45 1.47 1.63
N LEU A 12 1.65 0.16 1.79
CA LEU A 12 2.69 -0.38 2.68
C LEU A 12 4.08 0.09 2.26
N LYS A 13 4.36 0.09 0.95
CA LYS A 13 5.64 0.58 0.42
C LYS A 13 5.83 2.06 0.75
N PHE A 14 4.81 2.88 0.48
CA PHE A 14 4.85 4.31 0.78
C PHE A 14 5.06 4.56 2.28
N ARG A 15 4.22 3.94 3.13
CA ARG A 15 4.25 4.11 4.59
C ARG A 15 5.59 3.70 5.18
N ASP A 16 6.11 2.53 4.82
CA ASP A 16 7.39 2.03 5.36
C ASP A 16 8.55 2.93 4.90
N THR A 17 8.53 3.38 3.65
CA THR A 17 9.55 4.31 3.12
C THR A 17 9.45 5.68 3.80
N TYR A 18 8.24 6.21 3.99
CA TYR A 18 8.02 7.47 4.69
C TYR A 18 8.50 7.38 6.15
N LYS A 19 8.18 6.28 6.85
CA LYS A 19 8.64 6.07 8.22
C LYS A 19 10.16 6.06 8.30
N SER A 20 10.81 5.26 7.45
CA SER A 20 12.28 5.15 7.41
C SER A 20 13.00 6.48 7.10
N ILE A 21 12.45 7.32 6.21
CA ILE A 21 13.11 8.56 5.79
C ILE A 21 12.77 9.73 6.72
N ILE A 22 11.51 9.85 7.15
CA ILE A 22 10.95 11.06 7.76
C ILE A 22 10.61 10.86 9.24
N HIS A 23 10.09 9.70 9.62
CA HIS A 23 9.61 9.46 10.99
C HIS A 23 10.74 9.04 11.92
N ASP A 24 11.57 8.09 11.48
CA ASP A 24 12.64 7.44 12.26
C ASP A 24 13.96 8.24 12.24
N ASN A 25 13.95 9.45 11.66
CA ASN A 25 15.07 10.41 11.73
C ASN A 25 14.66 11.65 12.57
N PRO A 26 14.57 11.50 13.92
CA PRO A 26 13.97 12.49 14.80
C PRO A 26 14.83 13.75 15.02
N SER A 27 16.13 13.70 14.73
CA SER A 27 17.06 14.80 14.99
C SER A 27 16.98 15.98 14.01
N THR A 28 16.27 15.85 12.88
CA THR A 28 16.36 16.83 11.77
C THR A 28 15.03 17.33 11.21
N ILE A 29 13.87 16.78 11.61
CA ILE A 29 12.58 17.10 10.98
C ILE A 29 11.49 17.39 12.01
N SER A 30 11.05 18.64 12.06
CA SER A 30 9.92 19.09 12.88
C SER A 30 8.57 18.54 12.40
N SER A 31 7.58 18.50 13.29
CA SER A 31 6.22 18.03 12.96
C SER A 31 5.61 18.75 11.75
N ILE A 32 5.90 20.05 11.57
CA ILE A 32 5.38 20.83 10.44
C ILE A 32 6.09 20.46 9.14
N GLN A 33 7.40 20.16 9.18
CA GLN A 33 8.10 19.64 8.02
C GLN A 33 7.59 18.25 7.65
N LYS A 34 7.37 17.35 8.62
CA LYS A 34 6.77 16.02 8.40
C LYS A 34 5.43 16.12 7.68
N PHE A 35 4.62 17.12 8.04
CA PHE A 35 3.35 17.44 7.38
C PHE A 35 3.55 17.87 5.92
N HIS A 36 4.39 18.87 5.67
CA HIS A 36 4.67 19.32 4.30
C HIS A 36 5.26 18.21 3.42
N TYR A 37 6.03 17.29 4.01
CA TYR A 37 6.53 16.11 3.30
C TYR A 37 5.42 15.17 2.86
N VAL A 38 4.47 14.85 3.74
CA VAL A 38 3.30 14.02 3.36
C VAL A 38 2.55 14.72 2.23
N MET A 39 2.25 16.00 2.39
CA MET A 39 1.55 16.79 1.37
C MET A 39 2.20 16.74 0.00
N ALA A 40 3.51 16.97 -0.08
CA ALA A 40 4.25 16.95 -1.34
C ALA A 40 4.39 15.54 -1.95
N ALA A 41 4.21 14.50 -1.14
CA ALA A 41 4.30 13.11 -1.56
C ALA A 41 2.96 12.54 -2.07
N LEU A 42 1.83 13.18 -1.74
CA LEU A 42 0.50 12.77 -2.20
C LEU A 42 0.24 13.30 -3.62
N GLU A 43 -0.37 12.46 -4.44
CA GLU A 43 -0.76 12.77 -5.82
C GLU A 43 -2.12 12.13 -6.11
N GLY A 44 -2.75 12.53 -7.22
CA GLY A 44 -4.01 11.92 -7.69
C GLY A 44 -5.10 11.95 -6.62
N HIS A 45 -5.73 10.79 -6.39
CA HIS A 45 -6.86 10.70 -5.45
C HIS A 45 -6.42 10.92 -4.00
N ALA A 46 -5.20 10.54 -3.64
CA ALA A 46 -4.68 10.74 -2.29
C ALA A 46 -4.49 12.23 -1.94
N ALA A 47 -4.18 13.07 -2.94
CA ALA A 47 -4.07 14.52 -2.75
C ALA A 47 -5.44 15.18 -2.55
N GLN A 48 -6.47 14.72 -3.29
CA GLN A 48 -7.85 15.24 -3.16
C GLN A 48 -8.41 15.08 -1.74
N ILE A 49 -8.09 13.95 -1.09
CA ILE A 49 -8.50 13.68 0.31
C ILE A 49 -7.95 14.73 1.27
N VAL A 50 -6.83 15.38 0.94
CA VAL A 50 -6.28 16.44 1.77
C VAL A 50 -6.88 17.80 1.42
N ASP A 51 -7.05 18.12 0.15
CA ASP A 51 -7.61 19.41 -0.28
C ASP A 51 -8.99 19.67 0.31
N GLU A 52 -9.79 18.63 0.55
CA GLU A 52 -11.10 18.71 1.20
C GLU A 52 -11.04 18.97 2.73
N THR A 53 -9.84 19.11 3.31
CA THR A 53 -9.65 19.02 4.77
C THR A 53 -8.79 20.15 5.31
N GLU A 54 -9.33 20.86 6.30
CA GLU A 54 -8.62 21.92 7.03
C GLU A 54 -7.24 21.44 7.52
N LEU A 55 -6.22 22.27 7.24
CA LEU A 55 -4.76 22.03 7.31
C LEU A 55 -4.23 21.38 8.60
N ARG A 56 -5.02 21.30 9.68
CA ARG A 56 -4.54 20.88 10.99
C ARG A 56 -4.40 19.36 11.15
N ASN A 57 -5.16 18.56 10.39
CA ASN A 57 -5.28 17.11 10.62
C ASN A 57 -5.20 16.22 9.35
N SER A 58 -4.83 16.77 8.20
CA SER A 58 -4.93 16.05 6.93
C SER A 58 -4.00 14.83 6.82
N SER A 59 -2.78 14.92 7.34
CA SER A 59 -1.84 13.78 7.40
C SER A 59 -2.41 12.60 8.19
N GLY A 60 -3.07 12.88 9.32
CA GLY A 60 -3.74 11.87 10.13
C GLY A 60 -4.95 11.24 9.42
N ARG A 61 -5.67 12.00 8.59
CA ARG A 61 -6.81 11.48 7.82
C ARG A 61 -6.39 10.55 6.68
N VAL A 62 -5.32 10.90 5.94
CA VAL A 62 -4.76 10.01 4.91
C VAL A 62 -4.33 8.69 5.54
N ILE A 63 -3.59 8.75 6.65
CA ILE A 63 -3.20 7.55 7.39
C ILE A 63 -4.43 6.75 7.82
N ARG A 64 -5.44 7.38 8.45
CA ARG A 64 -6.66 6.66 8.84
C ARG A 64 -7.44 6.05 7.68
N ARG A 65 -7.37 6.65 6.48
CA ARG A 65 -8.11 6.19 5.30
C ARG A 65 -7.47 4.97 4.65
N TYR A 66 -6.15 4.89 4.65
CA TYR A 66 -5.37 3.87 3.93
C TYR A 66 -4.69 2.84 4.84
N ASP A 67 -4.44 3.16 6.11
CA ASP A 67 -3.82 2.28 7.11
C ASP A 67 -4.88 1.46 7.86
N ASP A 68 -5.76 0.79 7.10
CA ASP A 68 -6.67 -0.23 7.62
C ASP A 68 -6.15 -1.61 7.20
N PRO A 69 -5.59 -2.40 8.14
CA PRO A 69 -5.07 -3.73 7.84
C PRO A 69 -6.07 -4.63 7.14
N LYS A 70 -7.35 -4.62 7.55
CA LYS A 70 -8.38 -5.50 6.96
C LYS A 70 -8.65 -5.12 5.50
N LEU A 71 -8.75 -3.82 5.22
CA LEU A 71 -8.93 -3.32 3.87
C LEU A 71 -7.73 -3.65 2.98
N LEU A 72 -6.51 -3.50 3.50
CA LEU A 72 -5.27 -3.82 2.78
C LEU A 72 -5.17 -5.31 2.47
N ILE A 73 -5.48 -6.18 3.45
CA ILE A 73 -5.53 -7.63 3.29
C ILE A 73 -6.52 -7.99 2.18
N HIS A 74 -7.75 -7.50 2.28
CA HIS A 74 -8.79 -7.75 1.29
C HIS A 74 -8.35 -7.29 -0.11
N ASN A 75 -7.79 -6.08 -0.24
CA ASN A 75 -7.31 -5.55 -1.50
C ASN A 75 -6.19 -6.41 -2.13
N HIS A 76 -5.24 -6.91 -1.33
CA HIS A 76 -4.18 -7.78 -1.83
C HIS A 76 -4.71 -9.16 -2.26
N ILE A 77 -5.67 -9.72 -1.51
CA ILE A 77 -6.37 -10.95 -1.89
C ILE A 77 -7.13 -10.75 -3.20
N GLU A 78 -7.93 -9.69 -3.32
CA GLU A 78 -8.63 -9.31 -4.56
C GLU A 78 -7.68 -9.25 -5.75
N ALA A 79 -6.52 -8.63 -5.57
CA ALA A 79 -5.54 -8.46 -6.63
C ALA A 79 -4.92 -9.78 -7.09
N ILE A 80 -4.80 -10.78 -6.19
CA ILE A 80 -4.38 -12.14 -6.56
C ILE A 80 -5.43 -12.80 -7.46
N PHE A 81 -6.71 -12.74 -7.10
CA PHE A 81 -7.78 -13.36 -7.89
C PHE A 81 -8.08 -12.63 -9.21
N LYS A 82 -7.73 -11.35 -9.32
CA LYS A 82 -7.89 -10.54 -10.53
C LYS A 82 -6.67 -10.56 -11.46
N MET A 83 -5.64 -11.35 -11.14
CA MET A 83 -4.49 -11.51 -12.04
C MET A 83 -4.95 -12.02 -13.40
N LYS A 84 -4.41 -11.42 -14.47
CA LYS A 84 -4.80 -11.73 -15.84
C LYS A 84 -4.38 -13.17 -16.19
N ALA A 85 -5.31 -13.93 -16.78
CA ALA A 85 -5.00 -15.24 -17.34
C ALA A 85 -3.97 -15.13 -18.47
N ILE A 86 -3.03 -16.08 -18.50
CA ILE A 86 -2.08 -16.21 -19.60
C ILE A 86 -2.76 -16.97 -20.73
N ASN A 87 -2.85 -16.33 -21.90
CA ASN A 87 -3.50 -16.90 -23.08
C ASN A 87 -2.50 -17.33 -24.17
N SER A 88 -1.19 -17.24 -23.87
CA SER A 88 -0.10 -17.57 -24.79
C SER A 88 1.14 -18.02 -24.03
N GLU A 89 1.89 -18.98 -24.55
CA GLU A 89 3.17 -19.38 -23.95
C GLU A 89 4.19 -18.24 -24.06
N SER A 90 4.43 -17.55 -22.94
CA SER A 90 5.41 -16.48 -22.83
C SER A 90 6.08 -16.51 -21.47
N ALA A 91 7.39 -16.70 -21.47
CA ALA A 91 8.21 -16.65 -20.26
C ALA A 91 8.09 -15.29 -19.54
N ALA A 92 7.94 -14.19 -20.29
CA ALA A 92 7.73 -12.86 -19.72
C ALA A 92 6.42 -12.78 -18.93
N GLN A 93 5.32 -13.29 -19.50
CA GLN A 93 4.02 -13.29 -18.84
C GLN A 93 4.01 -14.19 -17.59
N LEU A 94 4.73 -15.32 -17.62
CA LEU A 94 4.91 -16.18 -16.45
C LEU A 94 5.68 -15.47 -15.34
N ASN A 95 6.79 -14.80 -15.68
CA ASN A 95 7.57 -14.02 -14.71
C ASN A 95 6.71 -12.90 -14.10
N ASP A 96 5.92 -12.19 -14.90
CA ASP A 96 5.02 -11.13 -14.41
C ASP A 96 4.00 -11.66 -13.39
N ILE A 97 3.48 -12.87 -13.59
CA ILE A 97 2.60 -13.54 -12.62
C ILE A 97 3.37 -13.87 -11.34
N VAL A 98 4.53 -14.50 -11.44
CA VAL A 98 5.34 -14.86 -10.28
C VAL A 98 5.71 -13.62 -9.47
N ASP A 99 6.12 -12.53 -10.13
CA ASP A 99 6.46 -11.27 -9.49
C ASP A 99 5.25 -10.61 -8.82
N SER A 100 4.10 -10.60 -9.49
CA SER A 100 2.85 -10.04 -8.95
C SER A 100 2.37 -10.84 -7.74
N PHE A 101 2.39 -12.17 -7.83
CA PHE A 101 2.00 -13.05 -6.74
C PHE A 101 2.94 -12.92 -5.54
N THR A 102 4.25 -12.85 -5.81
CA THR A 102 5.27 -12.59 -4.79
C THR A 102 5.10 -11.21 -4.14
N LYS A 103 4.73 -10.17 -4.91
CA LYS A 103 4.42 -8.84 -4.37
C LYS A 103 3.30 -8.89 -3.34
N TYR A 104 2.16 -9.50 -3.68
CA TYR A 104 0.99 -9.52 -2.81
C TYR A 104 1.16 -10.43 -1.59
N THR A 105 1.78 -11.60 -1.75
CA THR A 105 2.08 -12.49 -0.61
C THR A 105 3.06 -11.85 0.38
N ARG A 106 4.09 -11.14 -0.09
CA ARG A 106 4.99 -10.36 0.80
C ARG A 106 4.23 -9.26 1.55
N ALA A 107 3.27 -8.60 0.91
CA ALA A 107 2.45 -7.58 1.53
C ALA A 107 1.52 -8.16 2.61
N LEU A 108 0.88 -9.29 2.34
CA LEU A 108 0.05 -10.04 3.30
C LEU A 108 0.88 -10.47 4.53
N ARG A 109 2.08 -11.01 4.32
CA ARG A 109 2.98 -11.35 5.44
C ARG A 109 3.36 -10.14 6.30
N LYS A 110 3.58 -8.98 5.68
CA LYS A 110 3.81 -7.72 6.43
C LYS A 110 2.59 -7.28 7.24
N LEU A 111 1.40 -7.65 6.79
CA LEU A 111 0.13 -7.42 7.49
C LEU A 111 -0.17 -8.50 8.54
N GLN A 112 0.77 -9.42 8.80
CA GLN A 112 0.63 -10.54 9.72
C GLN A 112 -0.44 -11.57 9.33
N GLU A 113 -0.84 -11.59 8.05
CA GLU A 113 -1.68 -12.67 7.54
C GLU A 113 -0.86 -13.96 7.36
N PRO A 114 -1.40 -15.12 7.77
CA PRO A 114 -0.77 -16.40 7.51
C PRO A 114 -0.74 -16.65 6.00
N THR A 115 0.45 -16.60 5.42
CA THR A 115 0.70 -16.95 4.01
C THR A 115 1.35 -18.31 3.83
N GLU A 116 1.71 -18.96 4.95
CA GLU A 116 2.28 -20.30 5.00
C GLU A 116 1.17 -21.36 4.90
N HIS A 117 -0.04 -21.00 5.31
CA HIS A 117 -1.25 -21.80 5.24
C HIS A 117 -2.31 -21.01 4.46
N TRP A 118 -2.98 -21.65 3.51
CA TRP A 118 -3.85 -20.98 2.53
C TRP A 118 -5.26 -20.69 3.04
N ASP A 119 -5.52 -20.83 4.35
CA ASP A 119 -6.87 -20.77 4.93
C ASP A 119 -7.63 -19.47 4.57
N SER A 120 -6.96 -18.30 4.67
CA SER A 120 -7.55 -17.00 4.28
C SER A 120 -7.84 -16.87 2.78
N LEU A 121 -7.09 -17.59 1.93
CA LEU A 121 -7.32 -17.60 0.48
C LEU A 121 -8.42 -18.59 0.08
N LEU A 122 -8.54 -19.70 0.82
CA LEU A 122 -9.58 -20.70 0.61
C LEU A 122 -10.97 -20.20 1.00
N THR A 123 -11.10 -19.31 2.00
CA THR A 123 -12.40 -18.70 2.37
C THR A 123 -13.05 -17.86 1.27
N ARG A 124 -12.34 -17.56 0.18
CA ARG A 124 -12.84 -16.78 -0.95
C ARG A 124 -13.14 -17.61 -2.20
N VAL A 125 -12.63 -18.84 -2.26
CA VAL A 125 -12.85 -19.77 -3.38
C VAL A 125 -14.18 -20.53 -3.22
N VAL A 126 -14.70 -20.61 -2.00
CA VAL A 126 -16.00 -21.21 -1.65
C VAL A 126 -17.06 -20.12 -1.57
#